data_AF-A0A9P5ASQ2-F1
#
_entry.id   AF-A0A9P5ASQ2-F1
#
_cell.length_a   1.000
_cell.length_b   1.000
_cell.length_c   1.000
_cell.angle_alpha   90.00
_cell.angle_beta   90.00
_cell.angle_gamma   90.00
#
_symmetry.space_group_name_H-M   'P 1'
#
loop_
_entity.id
_entity.type
_entity.pdbx_description
1 polymer ?
#
loop_
_entity_poly.entity_id
_entity_poly.type
_entity_poly.pdbx_seq_one_letter_code
_entity_poly.pdbx_strand_id
1 'polypeptide(L)'
;MVVTCQENIEVQQELAQKYREEIGRRIWTLAEKNLQLLQGIMVFLAWYQTHWVLGHQLSNLMYVAMSLVTELGLDKEPSSGTRTAPGVLTEITKNQEPQPVRTSDERRCYLGVFWLNSLLRICVKDIVPMPPRPSISNSCSVLEVGMESPWDTYLVQLVKIQLVASTISATLYQDLDRNEAQISHTLFMATSHVERQVQDLGATLHQGSRLQAPLTMSFHMLQVYLYKIGIDERLHEPTDPTLINTSDPSPHALRCSYLLVSCLNAVKAVIENFLLLTSPTILSMPYTYWIQMGHCINMFSRLLVTHSTLWDPNLVTGVHDFTSTLERVAVKIEGAMGEGAGMTPPRYLPSMFNQMRQKLIDICKKVGESSKAMAQGYAETPTAPESFDTGNMMMDEQTEALLFGFLGDGNFL
;
A
#
# COMPACT_ATOMS: atom_id res chain seq x y z
N MET A 1 -5.47 23.37 -9.66
CA MET A 1 -5.52 24.35 -8.56
C MET A 1 -5.28 23.71 -7.20
N VAL A 2 -6.16 22.84 -6.65
CA VAL A 2 -5.97 22.23 -5.31
C VAL A 2 -4.54 21.71 -5.09
N VAL A 3 -4.10 20.76 -5.92
CA VAL A 3 -2.78 20.12 -5.87
C VAL A 3 -1.60 21.08 -6.06
N THR A 4 -1.83 22.21 -6.75
CA THR A 4 -0.78 23.16 -7.16
C THR A 4 -0.68 24.37 -6.25
N CYS A 5 -1.67 24.60 -5.37
CA CYS A 5 -1.63 25.67 -4.38
C CYS A 5 -0.89 25.17 -3.14
N GLN A 6 0.43 25.36 -3.08
CA GLN A 6 1.27 24.90 -1.95
C GLN A 6 1.62 26.01 -0.96
N GLU A 7 1.62 27.28 -1.39
CA GLU A 7 2.02 28.45 -0.57
C GLU A 7 0.97 28.84 0.48
N ASN A 8 -0.32 28.65 0.19
CA ASN A 8 -1.41 29.01 1.09
C ASN A 8 -2.27 27.77 1.42
N ILE A 9 -2.11 27.29 2.65
CA ILE A 9 -2.77 26.08 3.16
C ILE A 9 -4.28 26.27 3.34
N GLU A 10 -4.72 27.45 3.76
CA GLU A 10 -6.15 27.77 3.94
C GLU A 10 -6.88 27.72 2.59
N VAL A 11 -6.31 28.36 1.56
CA VAL A 11 -6.82 28.32 0.19
C VAL A 11 -6.72 26.91 -0.41
N GLN A 12 -5.66 26.14 -0.11
CA GLN A 12 -5.57 24.73 -0.51
C GLN A 12 -6.73 23.90 0.07
N GLN A 13 -7.06 24.09 1.36
CA GLN A 13 -8.14 23.39 2.05
C GLN A 13 -9.52 23.83 1.54
N GLU A 14 -9.75 25.13 1.38
CA GLU A 14 -11.00 25.69 0.83
C GLU A 14 -11.26 25.16 -0.59
N LEU A 15 -10.24 25.16 -1.45
CA LEU A 15 -10.32 24.59 -2.80
C LEU A 15 -10.54 23.08 -2.78
N ALA A 16 -9.94 22.35 -1.82
CA ALA A 16 -10.14 20.91 -1.67
C ALA A 16 -11.56 20.56 -1.19
N GLN A 17 -12.13 21.36 -0.29
CA GLN A 17 -13.53 21.22 0.14
C GLN A 17 -14.47 21.44 -1.04
N LYS A 18 -14.33 22.57 -1.75
CA LYS A 18 -15.11 22.88 -2.96
C LYS A 18 -14.98 21.80 -4.03
N TYR A 19 -13.83 21.14 -4.13
CA TYR A 19 -13.62 20.02 -5.04
C TYR A 19 -14.36 18.74 -4.60
N ARG A 20 -14.36 18.40 -3.30
CA ARG A 20 -15.18 17.30 -2.75
C ARG A 20 -16.69 17.54 -2.98
N GLU A 21 -17.15 18.76 -2.72
CA GLU A 21 -18.54 19.18 -2.93
C GLU A 21 -18.94 19.06 -4.41
N GLU A 22 -18.09 19.52 -5.34
CA GLU A 22 -18.33 19.43 -6.79
C GLU A 22 -18.29 17.98 -7.30
N ILE A 23 -17.42 17.10 -6.79
CA ILE A 23 -17.46 15.66 -7.08
C ILE A 23 -18.81 15.08 -6.64
N GLY A 24 -19.22 15.34 -5.40
CA GLY A 24 -20.50 14.84 -4.86
C GLY A 24 -21.70 15.32 -5.67
N ARG A 25 -21.72 16.60 -6.05
CA ARG A 25 -22.77 17.20 -6.88
C ARG A 25 -22.82 16.61 -8.29
N ARG A 26 -21.66 16.42 -8.94
CA ARG A 26 -21.60 15.82 -10.29
C ARG A 26 -22.10 14.37 -10.30
N ILE A 27 -21.71 13.58 -9.31
CA ILE A 27 -22.03 12.15 -9.27
C ILE A 27 -23.46 11.90 -8.78
N TRP A 28 -23.86 12.49 -7.66
CA TRP A 28 -25.14 12.18 -7.03
C TRP A 28 -26.30 13.09 -7.48
N THR A 29 -26.02 14.34 -7.88
CA THR A 29 -27.07 15.28 -8.32
C THR A 29 -27.20 15.34 -9.84
N LEU A 30 -26.09 15.28 -10.59
CA LEU A 30 -26.11 15.32 -12.06
C LEU A 30 -25.96 13.95 -12.75
N ALA A 31 -25.58 12.89 -12.03
CA ALA A 31 -25.26 11.58 -12.58
C ALA A 31 -24.21 11.62 -13.73
N GLU A 32 -23.27 12.56 -13.67
CA GLU A 32 -22.20 12.70 -14.67
C GLU A 32 -21.31 11.46 -14.71
N LYS A 33 -21.13 10.90 -15.91
CA LYS A 33 -20.27 9.74 -16.20
C LYS A 33 -19.40 10.08 -17.40
N ASN A 34 -18.17 10.53 -17.16
CA ASN A 34 -17.21 10.91 -18.19
C ASN A 34 -15.77 10.67 -17.73
N LEU A 35 -14.84 10.56 -18.67
CA LEU A 35 -13.44 10.23 -18.40
C LEU A 35 -12.73 11.34 -17.60
N GLN A 36 -13.10 12.61 -17.82
CA GLN A 36 -12.51 13.77 -17.17
C GLN A 36 -12.83 13.82 -15.67
N LEU A 37 -14.04 13.41 -15.28
CA LEU A 37 -14.44 13.24 -13.87
C LEU A 37 -13.65 12.12 -13.19
N LEU A 38 -13.46 10.98 -13.89
CA LEU A 38 -12.61 9.90 -13.38
C LEU A 38 -11.15 10.35 -13.20
N GLN A 39 -10.57 11.01 -14.21
CA GLN A 39 -9.23 11.60 -14.15
C GLN A 39 -9.08 12.59 -12.99
N GLY A 40 -10.09 13.44 -12.78
CA GLY A 40 -10.12 14.39 -11.66
C GLY A 40 -10.07 13.71 -10.29
N ILE A 41 -10.87 12.65 -10.10
CA ILE A 41 -10.90 11.87 -8.85
C ILE A 41 -9.61 11.08 -8.66
N MET A 42 -9.01 10.55 -9.73
CA MET A 42 -7.68 9.91 -9.67
C MET A 42 -6.58 10.90 -9.25
N VAL A 43 -6.59 12.13 -9.77
CA VAL A 43 -5.66 13.20 -9.35
C VAL A 43 -5.89 13.60 -7.89
N PHE A 44 -7.14 13.60 -7.43
CA PHE A 44 -7.48 13.87 -6.04
C PHE A 44 -6.97 12.76 -5.10
N LEU A 45 -7.26 11.49 -5.41
CA LEU A 45 -6.71 10.31 -4.71
C LEU A 45 -5.16 10.33 -4.66
N ALA A 46 -4.51 10.66 -5.78
CA ALA A 46 -3.06 10.72 -5.87
C ALA A 46 -2.42 11.84 -5.01
N TRP A 47 -3.20 12.84 -4.57
CA TRP A 47 -2.74 13.91 -3.67
C TRP A 47 -3.55 13.99 -2.37
N TYR A 48 -4.05 12.85 -1.88
CA TYR A 48 -4.85 12.75 -0.66
C TYR A 48 -4.23 13.42 0.59
N GLN A 49 -2.89 13.45 0.68
CA GLN A 49 -2.16 14.09 1.77
C GLN A 49 -2.42 15.60 1.91
N THR A 50 -2.90 16.28 0.86
CA THR A 50 -3.19 17.72 0.92
C THR A 50 -4.54 18.03 1.61
N HIS A 51 -5.42 17.05 1.76
CA HIS A 51 -6.83 17.31 2.10
C HIS A 51 -7.57 16.22 2.90
N TRP A 52 -6.88 15.18 3.37
CA TRP A 52 -7.40 14.24 4.39
C TRP A 52 -7.86 14.91 5.70
N VAL A 53 -7.36 16.12 6.02
CA VAL A 53 -7.81 16.95 7.17
C VAL A 53 -9.31 17.29 7.11
N LEU A 54 -9.90 17.27 5.91
CA LEU A 54 -11.35 17.39 5.69
C LEU A 54 -12.11 16.08 6.01
N GLY A 55 -11.59 15.24 6.90
CA GLY A 55 -12.11 13.93 7.26
C GLY A 55 -11.72 12.80 6.29
N HIS A 56 -11.66 11.58 6.85
CA HIS A 56 -11.24 10.37 6.13
C HIS A 56 -12.27 9.96 5.07
N GLN A 57 -11.89 9.98 3.79
CA GLN A 57 -12.74 9.64 2.64
C GLN A 57 -12.01 8.82 1.55
N LEU A 58 -10.81 8.30 1.86
CA LEU A 58 -9.94 7.59 0.91
C LEU A 58 -10.66 6.42 0.21
N SER A 59 -11.24 5.51 1.00
CA SER A 59 -11.96 4.34 0.49
C SER A 59 -13.18 4.74 -0.35
N ASN A 60 -13.94 5.76 0.08
CA ASN A 60 -15.11 6.25 -0.64
C ASN A 60 -14.74 6.83 -2.01
N LEU A 61 -13.68 7.65 -2.08
CA LEU A 61 -13.15 8.18 -3.33
C LEU A 61 -12.64 7.06 -4.26
N MET A 62 -12.03 6.01 -3.70
CA MET A 62 -11.57 4.83 -4.44
C MET A 62 -12.73 4.02 -5.01
N TYR A 63 -13.76 3.73 -4.21
CA TYR A 63 -14.97 3.02 -4.65
C TYR A 63 -15.76 3.82 -5.70
N VAL A 64 -15.80 5.15 -5.57
CA VAL A 64 -16.36 6.04 -6.59
C VAL A 64 -15.59 5.93 -7.91
N ALA A 65 -14.26 5.97 -7.90
CA ALA A 65 -13.45 5.80 -9.11
C ALA A 65 -13.63 4.39 -9.74
N MET A 66 -13.78 3.35 -8.93
CA MET A 66 -14.13 1.99 -9.40
C MET A 66 -15.53 1.94 -10.04
N SER A 67 -16.53 2.61 -9.44
CA SER A 67 -17.87 2.68 -10.02
C SER A 67 -17.87 3.38 -11.38
N LEU A 68 -17.11 4.48 -11.53
CA LEU A 68 -16.95 5.17 -12.81
C LEU A 68 -16.25 4.31 -13.86
N VAL A 69 -15.28 3.47 -13.47
CA VAL A 69 -14.68 2.47 -14.38
C VAL A 69 -15.71 1.49 -14.94
N THR A 70 -16.61 0.94 -14.11
CA THR A 70 -17.65 -0.01 -14.56
C THR A 70 -18.79 0.69 -15.32
N GLU A 71 -19.19 1.89 -14.91
CA GLU A 71 -20.22 2.70 -15.58
C GLU A 71 -19.80 3.18 -16.97
N LEU A 72 -18.54 3.62 -17.12
CA LEU A 72 -17.91 3.88 -18.41
C LEU A 72 -17.59 2.59 -19.18
N GLY A 73 -17.76 1.42 -18.55
CA GLY A 73 -17.49 0.11 -19.15
C GLY A 73 -16.02 -0.14 -19.47
N LEU A 74 -15.09 0.51 -18.78
CA LEU A 74 -13.65 0.38 -19.03
C LEU A 74 -13.09 -1.00 -18.64
N ASP A 75 -13.84 -1.78 -17.85
CA ASP A 75 -13.48 -3.13 -17.39
C ASP A 75 -14.10 -4.27 -18.24
N LYS A 76 -14.96 -3.96 -19.21
CA LYS A 76 -15.64 -4.95 -20.06
C LYS A 76 -14.68 -5.58 -21.08
N GLU A 77 -14.74 -6.88 -21.32
CA GLU A 77 -13.97 -7.48 -22.42
C GLU A 77 -14.70 -7.26 -23.76
N PRO A 78 -14.00 -6.90 -24.87
CA PRO A 78 -14.63 -6.65 -26.18
C PRO A 78 -15.47 -7.80 -26.75
N SER A 79 -15.28 -9.02 -26.24
CA SER A 79 -16.01 -10.24 -26.61
C SER A 79 -17.08 -10.67 -25.59
N SER A 80 -17.13 -10.07 -24.39
CA SER A 80 -18.03 -10.48 -23.29
C SER A 80 -19.44 -9.91 -23.40
N GLY A 81 -20.07 -10.05 -24.57
CA GLY A 81 -21.46 -9.69 -24.82
C GLY A 81 -22.44 -10.67 -24.15
N THR A 82 -22.39 -10.80 -22.83
CA THR A 82 -23.18 -11.78 -22.07
C THR A 82 -24.65 -11.37 -22.04
N ARG A 83 -25.45 -12.02 -22.91
CA ARG A 83 -26.87 -11.76 -23.21
C ARG A 83 -27.87 -11.98 -22.06
N THR A 84 -27.45 -11.97 -20.79
CA THR A 84 -28.28 -12.32 -19.63
C THR A 84 -28.59 -11.15 -18.68
N ALA A 85 -28.06 -9.95 -18.94
CA ALA A 85 -28.37 -8.76 -18.15
C ALA A 85 -29.82 -8.27 -18.37
N PRO A 86 -30.56 -7.85 -17.32
CA PRO A 86 -31.88 -7.22 -17.48
C PRO A 86 -31.76 -5.89 -18.25
N GLY A 87 -32.05 -5.93 -19.54
CA GLY A 87 -31.86 -4.80 -20.48
C GLY A 87 -31.44 -5.22 -21.89
N VAL A 88 -30.94 -6.45 -22.07
CA VAL A 88 -30.48 -6.98 -23.38
C VAL A 88 -31.58 -6.97 -24.46
N LEU A 89 -32.88 -7.01 -24.08
CA LEU A 89 -34.01 -6.89 -25.01
C LEU A 89 -33.94 -5.63 -25.88
N THR A 90 -33.39 -4.52 -25.37
CA THR A 90 -33.19 -3.27 -26.14
C THR A 90 -31.91 -3.24 -26.98
N GLU A 91 -30.93 -4.12 -26.71
CA GLU A 91 -29.69 -4.21 -27.50
C GLU A 91 -29.86 -5.08 -28.75
N ILE A 92 -30.77 -6.07 -28.74
CA ILE A 92 -31.06 -6.96 -29.89
C ILE A 92 -31.47 -6.16 -31.15
N THR A 93 -32.06 -4.97 -30.98
CA THR A 93 -32.48 -4.07 -32.06
C THR A 93 -31.42 -3.08 -32.55
N LYS A 94 -30.25 -3.00 -31.91
CA LYS A 94 -29.13 -2.21 -32.44
C LYS A 94 -28.25 -3.09 -33.32
N ASN A 95 -28.01 -2.65 -34.56
CA ASN A 95 -26.99 -3.25 -35.42
C ASN A 95 -25.64 -3.27 -34.68
N GLN A 96 -24.85 -4.31 -34.93
CA GLN A 96 -23.53 -4.47 -34.32
C GLN A 96 -22.52 -3.48 -34.91
N GLU A 97 -22.58 -2.23 -34.46
CA GLU A 97 -21.44 -1.33 -34.52
C GLU A 97 -20.27 -2.00 -33.79
N PRO A 98 -19.06 -2.04 -34.37
CA PRO A 98 -17.91 -2.59 -33.68
C PRO A 98 -17.67 -1.79 -32.39
N GLN A 99 -17.53 -2.46 -31.24
CA GLN A 99 -17.31 -1.77 -29.98
C GLN A 99 -16.13 -0.79 -30.12
N PRO A 100 -16.28 0.48 -29.70
CA PRO A 100 -15.23 1.47 -29.87
C PRO A 100 -13.95 0.99 -29.19
N VAL A 101 -12.87 0.93 -29.96
CA VAL A 101 -11.57 0.47 -29.46
C VAL A 101 -11.10 1.47 -28.41
N ARG A 102 -10.95 1.00 -27.16
CA ARG A 102 -10.49 1.85 -26.04
C ARG A 102 -9.29 2.69 -26.44
N THR A 103 -9.45 4.00 -26.28
CA THR A 103 -8.38 4.99 -26.39
C THR A 103 -7.30 4.73 -25.36
N SER A 104 -6.10 5.24 -25.63
CA SER A 104 -4.97 5.10 -24.72
C SER A 104 -5.20 5.83 -23.38
N ASP A 105 -5.98 6.92 -23.36
CA ASP A 105 -6.37 7.61 -22.12
C ASP A 105 -7.36 6.81 -21.27
N GLU A 106 -8.35 6.14 -21.88
CA GLU A 106 -9.22 5.20 -21.16
C GLU A 106 -8.42 4.04 -20.55
N ARG A 107 -7.41 3.54 -21.28
CA ARG A 107 -6.49 2.50 -20.78
C ARG A 107 -5.65 3.01 -19.62
N ARG A 108 -5.04 4.20 -19.74
CA ARG A 108 -4.29 4.85 -18.64
C ARG A 108 -5.14 5.01 -17.39
N CYS A 109 -6.40 5.44 -17.53
CA CYS A 109 -7.32 5.60 -16.40
C CYS A 109 -7.69 4.25 -15.78
N TYR A 110 -8.09 3.26 -16.58
CA TYR A 110 -8.43 1.90 -16.11
C TYR A 110 -7.26 1.24 -15.35
N LEU A 111 -6.06 1.28 -15.94
CA LEU A 111 -4.85 0.75 -15.34
C LEU A 111 -4.44 1.50 -14.07
N GLY A 112 -4.58 2.83 -14.04
CA GLY A 112 -4.29 3.64 -12.87
C GLY A 112 -5.27 3.41 -11.71
N VAL A 113 -6.56 3.19 -11.98
CA VAL A 113 -7.57 2.83 -10.96
C VAL A 113 -7.27 1.46 -10.37
N PHE A 114 -6.92 0.47 -11.20
CA PHE A 114 -6.50 -0.86 -10.73
C PHE A 114 -5.23 -0.77 -9.85
N TRP A 115 -4.21 -0.03 -10.31
CA TRP A 115 -2.97 0.18 -9.55
C TRP A 115 -3.24 0.86 -8.20
N LEU A 116 -4.05 1.93 -8.17
CA LEU A 116 -4.43 2.62 -6.94
C LEU A 116 -5.18 1.70 -5.97
N ASN A 117 -6.19 0.97 -6.43
CA ASN A 117 -6.96 0.05 -5.58
C ASN A 117 -6.09 -1.06 -5.00
N SER A 118 -5.29 -1.74 -5.83
CA SER A 118 -4.43 -2.83 -5.41
C SER A 118 -3.35 -2.36 -4.43
N LEU A 119 -2.74 -1.19 -4.67
CA LEU A 119 -1.76 -0.62 -3.75
C LEU A 119 -2.40 -0.20 -2.42
N LEU A 120 -3.57 0.43 -2.44
CA LEU A 120 -4.28 0.76 -1.20
C LEU A 120 -4.64 -0.50 -0.40
N ARG A 121 -5.04 -1.59 -1.06
CA ARG A 121 -5.31 -2.89 -0.42
C ARG A 121 -4.07 -3.58 0.18
N ILE A 122 -2.86 -3.29 -0.30
CA ILE A 122 -1.62 -3.75 0.34
C ILE A 122 -1.41 -3.04 1.69
N CYS A 123 -1.67 -1.73 1.73
CA CYS A 123 -1.24 -0.83 2.80
C CYS A 123 -2.33 -0.46 3.83
N VAL A 124 -3.60 -0.56 3.47
CA VAL A 124 -4.79 -0.12 4.24
C VAL A 124 -5.75 -1.31 4.38
N LYS A 125 -6.36 -1.47 5.56
CA LYS A 125 -7.32 -2.57 5.83
C LYS A 125 -8.61 -2.42 5.00
N ASP A 126 -9.27 -3.54 4.75
CA ASP A 126 -10.65 -3.66 4.26
C ASP A 126 -11.01 -2.93 2.94
N ILE A 127 -10.01 -2.55 2.14
CA ILE A 127 -10.21 -2.10 0.76
C ILE A 127 -10.67 -3.28 -0.12
N VAL A 128 -11.90 -3.20 -0.62
CA VAL A 128 -12.47 -4.19 -1.56
C VAL A 128 -11.59 -4.31 -2.82
N PRO A 129 -11.12 -5.52 -3.20
CA PRO A 129 -10.26 -5.69 -4.37
C PRO A 129 -11.00 -5.48 -5.69
N MET A 130 -10.40 -4.69 -6.57
CA MET A 130 -10.67 -4.73 -8.00
C MET A 130 -10.01 -6.01 -8.57
N PRO A 131 -10.77 -6.97 -9.12
CA PRO A 131 -10.21 -8.25 -9.55
C PRO A 131 -9.33 -8.08 -10.80
N PRO A 132 -8.21 -8.82 -10.91
CA PRO A 132 -7.41 -8.81 -12.14
C PRO A 132 -8.21 -9.40 -13.31
N ARG A 133 -8.39 -8.61 -14.38
CA ARG A 133 -9.09 -9.02 -15.62
C ARG A 133 -8.13 -9.11 -16.81
N PRO A 134 -8.39 -9.95 -17.84
CA PRO A 134 -7.58 -10.01 -19.06
C PRO A 134 -7.39 -8.66 -19.77
N SER A 135 -8.41 -7.79 -19.74
CA SER A 135 -8.39 -6.40 -20.21
C SER A 135 -7.28 -5.55 -19.61
N ILE A 136 -6.80 -5.85 -18.40
CA ILE A 136 -5.66 -5.16 -17.77
C ILE A 136 -4.38 -5.50 -18.54
N SER A 137 -4.05 -6.79 -18.64
CA SER A 137 -2.87 -7.26 -19.40
C SER A 137 -2.90 -6.84 -20.86
N ASN A 138 -4.07 -6.92 -21.51
CA ASN A 138 -4.29 -6.43 -22.87
C ASN A 138 -4.02 -4.91 -22.98
N SER A 139 -4.51 -4.11 -22.03
CA SER A 139 -4.26 -2.66 -22.01
C SER A 139 -2.80 -2.32 -21.74
N CYS A 140 -2.10 -3.10 -20.92
CA CYS A 140 -0.65 -3.00 -20.76
C CYS A 140 0.08 -3.25 -22.09
N SER A 141 -0.21 -4.37 -22.78
CA SER A 141 0.43 -4.68 -24.06
C SER A 141 0.15 -3.63 -25.15
N VAL A 142 -1.06 -3.06 -25.21
CA VAL A 142 -1.38 -1.98 -26.15
C VAL A 142 -0.57 -0.71 -25.85
N LEU A 143 -0.41 -0.33 -24.57
CA LEU A 143 0.41 0.83 -24.21
C LEU A 143 1.91 0.58 -24.40
N GLU A 144 2.42 -0.62 -24.13
CA GLU A 144 3.82 -1.01 -24.37
C GLU A 144 4.18 -1.03 -25.86
N VAL A 145 3.24 -1.35 -26.75
CA VAL A 145 3.44 -1.28 -28.21
C VAL A 145 3.21 0.15 -28.75
N GLY A 146 2.25 0.89 -28.19
CA GLY A 146 1.91 2.24 -28.65
C GLY A 146 2.96 3.30 -28.32
N MET A 147 3.57 3.22 -27.12
CA MET A 147 4.63 4.13 -26.63
C MET A 147 4.34 5.64 -26.78
N GLU A 148 3.07 6.03 -26.79
CA GLU A 148 2.63 7.43 -26.95
C GLU A 148 3.19 8.37 -25.88
N SER A 149 3.41 7.86 -24.66
CA SER A 149 3.97 8.62 -23.54
C SER A 149 5.12 7.85 -22.87
N PRO A 150 6.23 8.51 -22.49
CA PRO A 150 7.29 7.88 -21.69
C PRO A 150 6.81 7.44 -20.29
N TRP A 151 5.62 7.89 -19.87
CA TRP A 151 4.97 7.45 -18.64
C TRP A 151 4.20 6.13 -18.78
N ASP A 152 3.89 5.70 -20.01
CA ASP A 152 3.12 4.47 -20.24
C ASP A 152 3.91 3.23 -19.78
N THR A 153 5.20 3.16 -20.12
CA THR A 153 6.12 2.13 -19.63
C THR A 153 6.18 2.08 -18.10
N TYR A 154 6.16 3.24 -17.45
CA TYR A 154 6.20 3.35 -15.99
C TYR A 154 4.91 2.86 -15.34
N LEU A 155 3.75 3.27 -15.87
CA LEU A 155 2.44 2.79 -15.44
C LEU A 155 2.32 1.27 -15.61
N VAL A 156 2.77 0.72 -16.74
CA VAL A 156 2.68 -0.73 -16.98
C VAL A 156 3.58 -1.52 -16.03
N GLN A 157 4.76 -1.03 -15.67
CA GLN A 157 5.59 -1.67 -14.64
C GLN A 157 4.92 -1.65 -13.25
N LEU A 158 4.32 -0.53 -12.86
CA LEU A 158 3.53 -0.42 -11.63
C LEU A 158 2.32 -1.36 -11.62
N VAL A 159 1.64 -1.56 -12.76
CA VAL A 159 0.56 -2.55 -12.91
C VAL A 159 1.09 -3.98 -12.82
N LYS A 160 2.22 -4.30 -13.46
CA LYS A 160 2.84 -5.64 -13.40
C LYS A 160 3.21 -6.03 -11.95
N ILE A 161 3.68 -5.08 -11.14
CA ILE A 161 3.86 -5.23 -9.69
C ILE A 161 2.53 -5.59 -8.99
N GLN A 162 1.44 -4.88 -9.29
CA GLN A 162 0.13 -5.12 -8.66
C GLN A 162 -0.60 -6.39 -9.17
N LEU A 163 -0.30 -6.85 -10.38
CA LEU A 163 -0.76 -8.16 -10.87
C LEU A 163 -0.12 -9.30 -10.05
N VAL A 164 1.18 -9.23 -9.74
CA VAL A 164 1.83 -10.21 -8.85
C VAL A 164 1.32 -10.08 -7.41
N ALA A 165 1.01 -8.87 -6.92
CA ALA A 165 0.34 -8.69 -5.63
C ALA A 165 -1.04 -9.38 -5.59
N SER A 166 -1.77 -9.35 -6.70
CA SER A 166 -3.04 -10.06 -6.86
C SER A 166 -2.85 -11.59 -6.80
N THR A 167 -1.80 -12.13 -7.44
CA THR A 167 -1.44 -13.56 -7.30
C THR A 167 -1.10 -13.92 -5.86
N ILE A 168 -0.25 -13.14 -5.18
CA ILE A 168 0.07 -13.34 -3.75
C ILE A 168 -1.21 -13.34 -2.90
N SER A 169 -2.14 -12.41 -3.17
CA SER A 169 -3.42 -12.37 -2.48
C SER A 169 -4.27 -13.63 -2.68
N ALA A 170 -4.29 -14.19 -3.88
CA ALA A 170 -5.08 -15.38 -4.18
C ALA A 170 -4.42 -16.67 -3.66
N THR A 171 -3.09 -16.72 -3.66
CA THR A 171 -2.30 -17.93 -3.34
C THR A 171 -1.93 -18.06 -1.86
N LEU A 172 -1.86 -16.96 -1.10
CA LEU A 172 -1.58 -16.99 0.34
C LEU A 172 -2.82 -16.57 1.14
N TYR A 173 -3.21 -15.30 1.05
CA TYR A 173 -4.18 -14.72 1.98
C TYR A 173 -5.62 -15.27 1.82
N GLN A 174 -6.11 -15.49 0.59
CA GLN A 174 -7.48 -16.01 0.37
C GLN A 174 -7.70 -17.46 0.81
N ASP A 175 -6.64 -18.28 0.89
CA ASP A 175 -6.75 -19.67 1.37
C ASP A 175 -6.52 -19.79 2.88
N LEU A 176 -5.80 -18.83 3.50
CA LEU A 176 -5.66 -18.69 4.95
C LEU A 176 -6.98 -18.31 5.63
N ASP A 177 -7.79 -17.45 4.98
CA ASP A 177 -9.15 -17.10 5.43
C ASP A 177 -10.15 -18.29 5.36
N ARG A 178 -9.70 -19.48 4.92
CA ARG A 178 -10.55 -20.64 4.65
C ARG A 178 -10.09 -21.95 5.29
N ASN A 179 -8.80 -22.10 5.61
CA ASN A 179 -8.22 -23.38 6.02
C ASN A 179 -7.35 -23.24 7.29
N GLU A 180 -7.97 -23.25 8.47
CA GLU A 180 -7.27 -23.17 9.76
C GLU A 180 -6.40 -24.40 10.06
N ALA A 181 -6.70 -25.56 9.45
CA ALA A 181 -6.36 -26.86 10.03
C ALA A 181 -4.98 -27.45 9.70
N GLN A 182 -4.22 -26.95 8.70
CA GLN A 182 -2.97 -27.62 8.26
C GLN A 182 -1.98 -26.72 7.49
N ILE A 183 -1.79 -25.48 7.93
CA ILE A 183 -1.24 -24.38 7.13
C ILE A 183 0.23 -24.57 6.67
N SER A 184 1.13 -24.97 7.58
CA SER A 184 2.61 -24.90 7.45
C SER A 184 3.21 -25.26 6.08
N HIS A 185 3.30 -26.55 5.72
CA HIS A 185 4.09 -26.98 4.56
C HIS A 185 3.52 -26.53 3.21
N THR A 186 2.20 -26.55 3.06
CA THR A 186 1.53 -26.11 1.83
C THR A 186 1.73 -24.61 1.62
N LEU A 187 1.62 -23.80 2.69
CA LEU A 187 1.89 -22.37 2.61
C LEU A 187 3.35 -22.07 2.25
N PHE A 188 4.33 -22.79 2.81
CA PHE A 188 5.73 -22.59 2.42
C PHE A 188 5.99 -22.93 0.93
N MET A 189 5.36 -23.97 0.40
CA MET A 189 5.45 -24.29 -1.04
C MET A 189 4.75 -23.23 -1.90
N ALA A 190 3.57 -22.75 -1.48
CA ALA A 190 2.84 -21.67 -2.14
C ALA A 190 3.65 -20.35 -2.13
N THR A 191 4.29 -20.04 -1.00
CA THR A 191 5.16 -18.86 -0.83
C THR A 191 6.37 -18.96 -1.74
N SER A 192 7.10 -20.08 -1.73
CA SER A 192 8.24 -20.28 -2.65
C SER A 192 7.83 -20.44 -4.14
N HIS A 193 6.54 -20.55 -4.45
CA HIS A 193 6.04 -20.44 -5.82
C HIS A 193 5.83 -18.97 -6.24
N VAL A 194 5.17 -18.15 -5.43
CA VAL A 194 4.97 -16.72 -5.74
C VAL A 194 6.26 -15.89 -5.58
N GLU A 195 7.17 -16.32 -4.70
CA GLU A 195 8.52 -15.78 -4.54
C GLU A 195 9.32 -15.80 -5.85
N ARG A 196 9.22 -16.87 -6.64
CA ARG A 196 9.82 -16.93 -7.99
C ARG A 196 9.21 -15.89 -8.92
N GLN A 197 7.88 -15.73 -8.93
CA GLN A 197 7.22 -14.71 -9.75
C GLN A 197 7.66 -13.28 -9.38
N VAL A 198 7.95 -13.01 -8.10
CA VAL A 198 8.52 -11.73 -7.66
C VAL A 198 9.98 -11.58 -8.12
N GLN A 199 10.79 -12.63 -8.09
CA GLN A 199 12.17 -12.62 -8.61
C GLN A 199 12.21 -12.42 -10.13
N ASP A 200 11.39 -13.17 -10.89
CA ASP A 200 11.23 -13.07 -12.33
C ASP A 200 10.76 -11.66 -12.74
N LEU A 201 9.75 -11.11 -12.05
CA LEU A 201 9.31 -9.72 -12.25
C LEU A 201 10.46 -8.74 -12.01
N GLY A 202 11.21 -8.89 -10.92
CA GLY A 202 12.34 -8.03 -10.56
C GLY A 202 13.41 -7.97 -11.66
N ALA A 203 13.68 -9.09 -12.34
CA ALA A 203 14.60 -9.15 -13.48
C ALA A 203 14.10 -8.39 -14.73
N THR A 204 12.79 -8.11 -14.84
CA THR A 204 12.20 -7.37 -15.97
C THR A 204 12.06 -5.85 -15.73
N LEU A 205 12.30 -5.35 -14.51
CA LEU A 205 12.15 -3.93 -14.20
C LEU A 205 13.26 -3.09 -14.85
N HIS A 206 12.88 -2.18 -15.74
CA HIS A 206 13.83 -1.30 -16.43
C HIS A 206 14.53 -0.35 -15.47
N GLN A 207 15.84 -0.23 -15.65
CA GLN A 207 16.71 0.65 -14.87
C GLN A 207 17.06 1.92 -15.68
N GLY A 208 17.57 2.95 -15.02
CA GLY A 208 18.04 4.20 -15.66
C GLY A 208 17.00 5.30 -15.84
N SER A 209 15.78 5.17 -15.31
CA SER A 209 14.78 6.24 -15.34
C SER A 209 14.83 7.14 -14.09
N ARG A 210 14.40 8.40 -14.21
CA ARG A 210 14.27 9.32 -13.05
C ARG A 210 13.25 8.87 -11.99
N LEU A 211 12.42 7.86 -12.30
CA LEU A 211 11.48 7.25 -11.36
C LEU A 211 11.92 5.84 -10.91
N GLN A 212 13.19 5.46 -11.13
CA GLN A 212 13.72 4.16 -10.71
C GLN A 212 13.57 3.96 -9.19
N ALA A 213 13.99 4.91 -8.34
CA ALA A 213 13.85 4.73 -6.89
C ALA A 213 12.37 4.58 -6.44
N PRO A 214 11.39 5.40 -6.88
CA PRO A 214 9.96 5.15 -6.61
C PRO A 214 9.41 3.83 -7.18
N LEU A 215 9.92 3.33 -8.31
CA LEU A 215 9.57 2.00 -8.82
C LEU A 215 10.11 0.90 -7.91
N THR A 216 11.38 1.01 -7.53
CA THR A 216 12.06 0.06 -6.64
C THR A 216 11.45 0.05 -5.23
N MET A 217 11.00 1.20 -4.71
CA MET A 217 10.14 1.26 -3.50
C MET A 217 8.87 0.42 -3.68
N SER A 218 8.17 0.57 -4.81
CA SER A 218 6.93 -0.18 -5.09
C SER A 218 7.17 -1.69 -5.28
N PHE A 219 8.35 -2.07 -5.80
CA PHE A 219 8.77 -3.48 -5.89
C PHE A 219 9.16 -4.06 -4.52
N HIS A 220 9.89 -3.32 -3.69
CA HIS A 220 10.17 -3.77 -2.32
C HIS A 220 8.90 -3.80 -1.46
N MET A 221 7.91 -2.93 -1.71
CA MET A 221 6.58 -3.04 -1.09
C MET A 221 5.85 -4.34 -1.47
N LEU A 222 5.99 -4.82 -2.72
CA LEU A 222 5.50 -6.14 -3.12
C LEU A 222 6.20 -7.27 -2.35
N GLN A 223 7.50 -7.13 -2.05
CA GLN A 223 8.23 -8.07 -1.19
C GLN A 223 7.79 -7.98 0.28
N VAL A 224 7.49 -6.79 0.81
CA VAL A 224 6.86 -6.64 2.13
C VAL A 224 5.50 -7.34 2.16
N TYR A 225 4.66 -7.15 1.13
CA TYR A 225 3.36 -7.81 1.02
C TYR A 225 3.46 -9.34 0.89
N LEU A 226 4.51 -9.85 0.24
CA LEU A 226 4.84 -11.28 0.20
C LEU A 226 5.22 -11.79 1.60
N TYR A 227 6.22 -11.19 2.23
CA TYR A 227 6.87 -11.76 3.42
C TYR A 227 6.18 -11.41 4.75
N LYS A 228 5.29 -10.40 4.82
CA LYS A 228 4.57 -10.04 6.05
C LYS A 228 3.69 -11.17 6.60
N ILE A 229 3.39 -12.19 5.80
CA ILE A 229 2.74 -13.42 6.25
C ILE A 229 3.53 -14.14 7.35
N GLY A 230 4.86 -13.98 7.41
CA GLY A 230 5.67 -14.52 8.50
C GLY A 230 5.34 -13.95 9.89
N ILE A 231 4.59 -12.85 9.97
CA ILE A 231 4.12 -12.20 11.23
C ILE A 231 2.77 -12.79 11.68
N ASP A 232 2.18 -13.74 10.94
CA ASP A 232 0.94 -14.41 11.35
C ASP A 232 1.22 -15.43 12.46
N GLU A 233 0.61 -15.22 13.63
CA GLU A 233 0.75 -16.07 14.82
C GLU A 233 0.28 -17.52 14.55
N ARG A 234 -0.65 -17.72 13.60
CA ARG A 234 -1.10 -19.05 13.13
C ARG A 234 0.03 -19.90 12.52
N LEU A 235 1.15 -19.29 12.14
CA LEU A 235 2.33 -19.97 11.60
C LEU A 235 3.36 -20.38 12.66
N HIS A 236 3.11 -20.15 13.94
CA HIS A 236 4.10 -20.41 14.98
C HIS A 236 3.79 -21.72 15.71
N GLU A 237 4.74 -22.67 15.67
CA GLU A 237 4.67 -23.91 16.46
C GLU A 237 4.55 -23.56 17.96
N PRO A 238 3.53 -24.08 18.68
CA PRO A 238 3.37 -23.79 20.11
C PRO A 238 4.58 -24.33 20.86
N THR A 239 5.31 -23.43 21.52
CA THR A 239 6.59 -23.75 22.16
C THR A 239 6.35 -24.59 23.41
N ASP A 240 6.62 -25.90 23.33
CA ASP A 240 6.62 -26.77 24.51
C ASP A 240 7.80 -26.39 25.44
N PRO A 241 7.55 -25.88 26.65
CA PRO A 241 8.61 -25.41 27.54
C PRO A 241 9.48 -26.56 28.10
N THR A 242 9.14 -27.82 27.85
CA THR A 242 9.94 -28.98 28.26
C THR A 242 11.05 -29.35 27.25
N LEU A 243 10.97 -28.85 26.01
CA LEU A 243 11.89 -29.19 24.92
C LEU A 243 13.04 -28.18 24.70
N ILE A 244 13.18 -27.18 25.58
CA ILE A 244 14.11 -26.03 25.42
C ILE A 244 15.59 -26.44 25.25
N ASN A 245 15.99 -27.65 25.67
CA ASN A 245 17.37 -28.10 25.65
C ASN A 245 17.67 -29.14 24.54
N THR A 246 18.63 -28.79 23.66
CA THR A 246 19.46 -29.69 22.80
C THR A 246 18.92 -30.20 21.45
N SER A 247 18.11 -29.42 20.72
CA SER A 247 17.82 -29.68 19.29
C SER A 247 18.19 -28.52 18.36
N ASP A 248 18.70 -28.84 17.17
CA ASP A 248 18.81 -27.89 16.05
C ASP A 248 17.43 -27.29 15.69
N PRO A 249 17.35 -26.05 15.18
CA PRO A 249 16.08 -25.40 14.85
C PRO A 249 15.31 -26.16 13.76
N SER A 250 14.00 -26.34 13.96
CA SER A 250 13.15 -27.12 13.04
C SER A 250 13.16 -26.52 11.62
N PRO A 251 13.02 -27.33 10.55
CA PRO A 251 12.89 -26.81 9.18
C PRO A 251 11.73 -25.84 9.00
N HIS A 252 10.71 -25.92 9.87
CA HIS A 252 9.61 -24.96 9.95
C HIS A 252 10.06 -23.65 10.63
N ALA A 253 10.70 -23.69 11.80
CA ALA A 253 11.20 -22.51 12.50
C ALA A 253 12.24 -21.73 11.66
N LEU A 254 13.10 -22.44 10.91
CA LEU A 254 14.01 -21.84 9.93
C LEU A 254 13.27 -21.14 8.78
N ARG A 255 12.12 -21.66 8.35
CA ARG A 255 11.28 -21.04 7.31
C ARG A 255 10.53 -19.82 7.83
N CYS A 256 9.95 -19.85 9.03
CA CYS A 256 9.34 -18.67 9.64
C CYS A 256 10.39 -17.56 9.85
N SER A 257 11.57 -17.90 10.39
CA SER A 257 12.72 -16.99 10.51
C SER A 257 13.14 -16.39 9.15
N TYR A 258 13.18 -17.19 8.08
CA TYR A 258 13.50 -16.72 6.74
C TYR A 258 12.48 -15.69 6.20
N LEU A 259 11.18 -15.95 6.37
CA LEU A 259 10.12 -15.01 5.96
C LEU A 259 10.22 -13.70 6.74
N LEU A 260 10.41 -13.80 8.05
CA LEU A 260 10.54 -12.66 8.95
C LEU A 260 11.77 -11.79 8.61
N VAL A 261 12.94 -12.39 8.40
CA VAL A 261 14.16 -11.69 7.94
C VAL A 261 13.98 -11.08 6.55
N SER A 262 13.31 -11.79 5.63
CA SER A 262 13.05 -11.28 4.28
C SER A 262 12.07 -10.10 4.29
N CYS A 263 11.09 -10.10 5.19
CA CYS A 263 10.20 -8.96 5.41
C CYS A 263 10.96 -7.75 5.95
N LEU A 264 11.82 -7.94 6.96
CA LEU A 264 12.66 -6.87 7.51
C LEU A 264 13.59 -6.26 6.44
N ASN A 265 14.23 -7.11 5.64
CA ASN A 265 15.09 -6.66 4.53
C ASN A 265 14.30 -5.90 3.45
N ALA A 266 13.10 -6.35 3.09
CA ALA A 266 12.23 -5.65 2.15
C ALA A 266 11.78 -4.28 2.69
N VAL A 267 11.40 -4.21 3.98
CA VAL A 267 11.06 -2.94 4.65
C VAL A 267 12.23 -1.96 4.63
N LYS A 268 13.43 -2.41 4.99
CA LYS A 268 14.66 -1.60 4.90
C LYS A 268 14.94 -1.13 3.47
N ALA A 269 14.75 -2.01 2.48
CA ALA A 269 14.98 -1.66 1.07
C ALA A 269 13.99 -0.59 0.54
N VAL A 270 12.73 -0.55 1.00
CA VAL A 270 11.82 0.58 0.73
C VAL A 270 12.39 1.88 1.34
N ILE A 271 12.83 1.83 2.61
CA ILE A 271 13.34 3.01 3.32
C ILE A 271 14.60 3.56 2.66
N GLU A 272 15.59 2.71 2.32
CA GLU A 272 16.81 3.16 1.64
C GLU A 272 16.50 3.78 0.27
N ASN A 273 15.57 3.22 -0.51
CA ASN A 273 15.15 3.84 -1.77
C ASN A 273 14.43 5.18 -1.58
N PHE A 274 13.70 5.39 -0.47
CA PHE A 274 13.17 6.71 -0.10
C PHE A 274 14.29 7.69 0.26
N LEU A 275 15.30 7.24 1.01
CA LEU A 275 16.46 8.07 1.39
C LEU A 275 17.34 8.46 0.19
N LEU A 276 17.33 7.68 -0.90
CA LEU A 276 17.96 8.03 -2.18
C LEU A 276 17.22 9.10 -2.99
N LEU A 277 15.97 9.44 -2.68
CA LEU A 277 15.19 10.43 -3.43
C LEU A 277 15.79 11.85 -3.34
N THR A 278 15.65 12.64 -4.40
CA THR A 278 15.99 14.07 -4.36
C THR A 278 14.86 14.88 -3.76
N SER A 279 15.17 16.01 -3.11
CA SER A 279 14.18 16.88 -2.46
C SER A 279 13.04 17.33 -3.40
N PRO A 280 13.27 17.75 -4.67
CA PRO A 280 12.19 18.06 -5.60
C PRO A 280 11.25 16.87 -5.88
N THR A 281 11.75 15.63 -5.77
CA THR A 281 10.96 14.41 -5.92
C THR A 281 10.08 14.17 -4.69
N ILE A 282 10.65 14.26 -3.49
CA ILE A 282 9.92 14.13 -2.21
C ILE A 282 8.79 15.17 -2.12
N LEU A 283 9.11 16.45 -2.42
CA LEU A 283 8.17 17.58 -2.41
C LEU A 283 7.06 17.51 -3.46
N SER A 284 7.15 16.56 -4.40
CA SER A 284 6.17 16.37 -5.47
C SER A 284 5.62 14.94 -5.52
N MET A 285 5.86 14.16 -4.46
CA MET A 285 5.54 12.74 -4.37
C MET A 285 4.04 12.52 -4.10
N PRO A 286 3.33 11.75 -4.94
CA PRO A 286 1.93 11.36 -4.69
C PRO A 286 1.73 10.60 -3.39
N TYR A 287 0.50 10.65 -2.84
CA TYR A 287 0.10 9.95 -1.61
C TYR A 287 0.48 8.46 -1.62
N THR A 288 0.44 7.82 -2.78
CA THR A 288 0.73 6.39 -2.99
C THR A 288 2.07 5.94 -2.43
N TYR A 289 3.08 6.81 -2.40
CA TYR A 289 4.39 6.48 -1.82
C TYR A 289 4.49 6.87 -0.34
N TRP A 290 3.73 7.87 0.10
CA TRP A 290 3.62 8.22 1.52
C TRP A 290 2.89 7.13 2.32
N ILE A 291 1.83 6.53 1.76
CA ILE A 291 1.14 5.38 2.37
C ILE A 291 1.99 4.10 2.34
N GLN A 292 2.80 3.89 1.28
CA GLN A 292 3.85 2.85 1.30
C GLN A 292 4.83 3.08 2.46
N MET A 293 5.27 4.32 2.68
CA MET A 293 6.21 4.65 3.75
C MET A 293 5.60 4.41 5.14
N GLY A 294 4.35 4.84 5.36
CA GLY A 294 3.60 4.56 6.59
C GLY A 294 3.45 3.06 6.85
N HIS A 295 3.12 2.27 5.82
CA HIS A 295 3.02 0.81 5.94
C HIS A 295 4.37 0.16 6.28
N CYS A 296 5.48 0.59 5.66
CA CYS A 296 6.80 0.08 6.00
C CYS A 296 7.24 0.39 7.44
N ILE A 297 6.96 1.60 7.93
CA ILE A 297 7.25 1.96 9.34
C ILE A 297 6.42 1.10 10.29
N ASN A 298 5.15 0.86 9.98
CA ASN A 298 4.29 -0.05 10.74
C ASN A 298 4.78 -1.51 10.71
N MET A 299 5.18 -2.04 9.55
CA MET A 299 5.73 -3.41 9.47
C MET A 299 7.05 -3.55 10.24
N PHE A 300 7.95 -2.55 10.19
CA PHE A 300 9.17 -2.56 11.01
C PHE A 300 8.83 -2.57 12.52
N SER A 301 7.89 -1.71 12.94
CA SER A 301 7.36 -1.68 14.31
C SER A 301 6.84 -3.05 14.76
N ARG A 302 5.97 -3.71 13.97
CA ARG A 302 5.43 -5.05 14.30
C ARG A 302 6.53 -6.11 14.36
N LEU A 303 7.44 -6.16 13.39
CA LEU A 303 8.57 -7.10 13.37
C LEU A 303 9.46 -6.99 14.63
N LEU A 304 9.65 -5.76 15.14
CA LEU A 304 10.46 -5.51 16.33
C LEU A 304 9.72 -5.84 17.64
N VAL A 305 8.41 -5.60 17.72
CA VAL A 305 7.60 -5.93 18.91
C VAL A 305 7.33 -7.44 19.03
N THR A 306 6.94 -8.11 17.94
CA THR A 306 6.50 -9.52 17.98
C THR A 306 7.67 -10.51 17.99
N HIS A 307 8.82 -10.18 17.37
CA HIS A 307 9.89 -11.15 17.10
C HIS A 307 11.30 -10.67 17.49
N SER A 308 11.41 -9.75 18.45
CA SER A 308 12.67 -9.16 18.93
C SER A 308 13.86 -10.13 19.05
N THR A 309 13.62 -11.30 19.65
CA THR A 309 14.60 -12.36 19.93
C THR A 309 15.18 -13.04 18.69
N LEU A 310 14.50 -12.97 17.53
CA LEU A 310 15.00 -13.56 16.28
C LEU A 310 16.12 -12.74 15.63
N TRP A 311 16.21 -11.44 15.95
CA TRP A 311 17.20 -10.52 15.37
C TRP A 311 18.37 -10.25 16.32
N ASP A 312 18.08 -10.07 17.60
CA ASP A 312 19.06 -9.85 18.67
C ASP A 312 18.47 -10.39 19.99
N PRO A 313 19.08 -11.40 20.63
CA PRO A 313 18.66 -11.90 21.94
C PRO A 313 18.56 -10.83 23.04
N ASN A 314 19.22 -9.67 22.86
CA ASN A 314 19.22 -8.55 23.80
C ASN A 314 18.24 -7.43 23.42
N LEU A 315 17.52 -7.53 22.29
CA LEU A 315 16.63 -6.49 21.70
C LEU A 315 17.32 -5.17 21.28
N VAL A 316 18.43 -4.77 21.91
CA VAL A 316 19.11 -3.47 21.77
C VAL A 316 19.40 -3.12 20.30
N THR A 317 19.95 -4.05 19.53
CA THR A 317 20.38 -3.79 18.15
C THR A 317 19.19 -3.46 17.26
N GLY A 318 18.07 -4.19 17.40
CA GLY A 318 16.84 -3.94 16.65
C GLY A 318 16.20 -2.59 16.97
N VAL A 319 16.14 -2.21 18.26
CA VAL A 319 15.61 -0.90 18.68
C VAL A 319 16.50 0.24 18.22
N HIS A 320 17.83 0.08 18.28
CA HIS A 320 18.77 1.09 17.81
C HIS A 320 18.68 1.29 16.29
N ASP A 321 18.64 0.21 15.52
CA ASP A 321 18.52 0.21 14.06
C ASP A 321 17.18 0.80 13.58
N PHE A 322 16.06 0.47 14.24
CA PHE A 322 14.76 1.10 14.01
C PHE A 322 14.81 2.60 14.28
N THR A 323 15.32 3.01 15.45
CA THR A 323 15.40 4.42 15.85
C THR A 323 16.30 5.24 14.92
N SER A 324 17.47 4.71 14.57
CA SER A 324 18.42 5.31 13.62
C SER A 324 17.80 5.47 12.23
N THR A 325 17.07 4.45 11.77
CA THR A 325 16.38 4.47 10.48
C THR A 325 15.25 5.51 10.44
N LEU A 326 14.45 5.63 11.50
CA LEU A 326 13.38 6.63 11.57
C LEU A 326 13.92 8.06 11.68
N GLU A 327 15.01 8.29 12.42
CA GLU A 327 15.67 9.60 12.48
C GLU A 327 16.28 9.99 11.13
N ARG A 328 16.86 9.04 10.37
CA ARG A 328 17.32 9.27 8.98
C ARG A 328 16.16 9.70 8.07
N VAL A 329 14.98 9.09 8.21
CA VAL A 329 13.77 9.49 7.46
C VAL A 329 13.29 10.89 7.89
N ALA A 330 13.29 11.20 9.18
CA ALA A 330 12.92 12.52 9.69
C ALA A 330 13.83 13.62 9.13
N VAL A 331 15.15 13.47 9.27
CA VAL A 331 16.15 14.43 8.76
C VAL A 331 16.07 14.57 7.24
N LYS A 332 15.76 13.49 6.50
CA LYS A 332 15.55 13.54 5.05
C LYS A 332 14.35 14.40 4.66
N ILE A 333 13.24 14.28 5.40
CA ILE A 333 12.01 15.06 5.16
C ILE A 333 12.22 16.52 5.53
N GLU A 334 12.81 16.81 6.69
CA GLU A 334 13.14 18.18 7.13
C GLU A 334 14.10 18.89 6.17
N GLY A 335 15.17 18.19 5.74
CA GLY A 335 16.09 18.71 4.73
C GLY A 335 15.40 19.01 3.40
N ALA A 336 14.53 18.11 2.93
CA ALA A 336 13.76 18.34 1.71
C ALA A 336 12.80 19.54 1.83
N MET A 337 12.16 19.74 2.98
CA MET A 337 11.30 20.90 3.24
C MET A 337 12.10 22.21 3.31
N GLY A 338 13.28 22.19 3.94
CA GLY A 338 14.19 23.35 4.00
C GLY A 338 14.70 23.76 2.61
N GLU A 339 15.13 22.80 1.79
CA GLU A 339 15.48 23.05 0.39
C GLU A 339 14.26 23.55 -0.42
N GLY A 340 13.08 22.98 -0.17
CA GLY A 340 11.82 23.31 -0.86
C GLY A 340 11.41 24.77 -0.76
N ALA A 341 11.57 25.37 0.41
CA ALA A 341 11.31 26.79 0.64
C ALA A 341 12.25 27.73 -0.17
N GLY A 342 13.43 27.24 -0.58
CA GLY A 342 14.39 27.98 -1.42
C GLY A 342 14.25 27.73 -2.92
N MET A 343 13.31 26.89 -3.36
CA MET A 343 13.09 26.61 -4.80
C MET A 343 12.36 27.75 -5.52
N THR A 344 12.38 27.75 -6.85
CA THR A 344 11.62 28.71 -7.68
C THR A 344 10.74 27.94 -8.68
N PRO A 345 9.40 27.97 -8.55
CA PRO A 345 8.65 28.45 -7.39
C PRO A 345 8.96 27.63 -6.12
N PRO A 346 8.73 28.17 -4.91
CA PRO A 346 8.85 27.43 -3.66
C PRO A 346 7.94 26.20 -3.64
N ARG A 347 8.34 25.17 -2.88
CA ARG A 347 7.57 23.92 -2.73
C ARG A 347 7.47 23.52 -1.27
N TYR A 348 6.27 23.11 -0.88
CA TYR A 348 5.94 22.78 0.50
C TYR A 348 5.22 21.44 0.58
N LEU A 349 5.57 20.65 1.60
CA LEU A 349 4.70 19.58 2.06
C LEU A 349 3.56 20.17 2.91
N PRO A 350 2.37 19.55 2.96
CA PRO A 350 1.29 19.98 3.83
C PRO A 350 1.70 20.06 5.32
N SER A 351 1.06 20.93 6.10
CA SER A 351 1.50 21.32 7.45
C SER A 351 1.73 20.19 8.46
N MET A 352 1.04 19.06 8.32
CA MET A 352 1.27 17.82 9.10
C MET A 352 2.75 17.36 9.09
N PHE A 353 3.48 17.59 8.00
CA PHE A 353 4.87 17.16 7.87
C PHE A 353 5.81 17.97 8.79
N ASN A 354 5.38 19.15 9.26
CA ASN A 354 6.09 19.91 10.31
C ASN A 354 6.14 19.15 11.65
N GLN A 355 5.21 18.21 11.88
CA GLN A 355 5.19 17.36 13.08
C GLN A 355 5.82 15.97 12.85
N MET A 356 6.25 15.66 11.63
CA MET A 356 6.73 14.33 11.22
C MET A 356 7.80 13.78 12.17
N ARG A 357 8.85 14.56 12.45
CA ARG A 357 9.96 14.12 13.33
C ARG A 357 9.51 13.82 14.75
N GLN A 358 8.66 14.65 15.34
CA GLN A 358 8.14 14.42 16.69
C GLN A 358 7.33 13.11 16.75
N LYS A 359 6.42 12.90 15.78
CA LYS A 359 5.62 11.67 15.73
C LYS A 359 6.49 10.42 15.48
N LEU A 360 7.56 10.52 14.67
CA LEU A 360 8.53 9.43 14.49
C LEU A 360 9.31 9.14 15.79
N ILE A 361 9.74 10.16 16.54
CA ILE A 361 10.37 10.00 17.85
C ILE A 361 9.43 9.30 18.84
N ASP A 362 8.15 9.66 18.84
CA ASP A 362 7.16 9.05 19.75
C ASP A 362 6.80 7.61 19.34
N ILE A 363 6.84 7.28 18.05
CA ILE A 363 6.81 5.88 17.57
C ILE A 363 8.03 5.10 18.09
N CYS A 364 9.25 5.66 18.00
CA CYS A 364 10.46 5.01 18.53
C CYS A 364 10.37 4.69 20.03
N LYS A 365 9.82 5.62 20.83
CA LYS A 365 9.55 5.39 22.28
C LYS A 365 8.58 4.23 22.48
N LYS A 366 7.39 4.30 21.89
CA LYS A 366 6.33 3.28 22.06
C LYS A 366 6.80 1.89 21.63
N VAL A 367 7.49 1.77 20.50
CA VAL A 367 8.06 0.48 20.05
C VAL A 367 9.16 -0.01 21.00
N GLY A 368 10.02 0.89 21.49
CA GLY A 368 11.05 0.58 22.49
C GLY A 368 10.51 0.27 23.89
N GLU A 369 9.24 0.56 24.17
CA GLU A 369 8.52 0.21 25.40
C GLU A 369 7.80 -1.14 25.21
N SER A 370 6.95 -1.28 24.17
CA SER A 370 6.24 -2.53 23.88
C SER A 370 7.17 -3.71 23.65
N SER A 371 8.29 -3.52 22.96
CA SER A 371 9.26 -4.61 22.71
C SER A 371 9.95 -5.10 24.00
N LYS A 372 10.11 -4.22 25.01
CA LYS A 372 10.61 -4.60 26.33
C LYS A 372 9.55 -5.34 27.13
N ALA A 373 8.30 -4.89 27.09
CA ALA A 373 7.19 -5.55 27.76
C ALA A 373 7.00 -6.98 27.23
N MET A 374 7.04 -7.18 25.90
CA MET A 374 7.01 -8.52 25.29
C MET A 374 8.20 -9.38 25.74
N ALA A 375 9.43 -8.84 25.68
CA ALA A 375 10.63 -9.57 26.12
C ALA A 375 10.63 -9.93 27.62
N GLN A 376 9.94 -9.16 28.46
CA GLN A 376 9.73 -9.47 29.88
C GLN A 376 8.61 -10.49 30.10
N GLY A 377 7.51 -10.42 29.33
CA GLY A 377 6.41 -11.39 29.40
C GLY A 377 6.83 -12.83 29.11
N TYR A 378 7.81 -13.04 28.24
CA TYR A 378 8.42 -14.36 27.99
C TYR A 378 9.23 -14.94 29.17
N ALA A 379 9.48 -14.17 30.24
CA ALA A 379 10.27 -14.61 31.39
C ALA A 379 9.44 -15.06 32.60
N GLU A 380 8.13 -14.81 32.61
CA GLU A 380 7.21 -15.28 33.67
C GLU A 380 6.31 -16.41 33.15
N THR A 381 5.77 -17.25 34.05
CA THR A 381 5.17 -18.54 33.64
C THR A 381 3.85 -18.36 32.89
N PRO A 382 3.62 -19.11 31.79
CA PRO A 382 2.44 -18.91 30.96
C PRO A 382 1.17 -19.43 31.63
N THR A 383 0.34 -18.53 32.13
CA THR A 383 -1.10 -18.79 32.26
C THR A 383 -1.71 -18.81 30.86
N ALA A 384 -2.44 -19.86 30.53
CA ALA A 384 -2.96 -20.07 29.16
C ALA A 384 -3.85 -18.89 28.72
N PRO A 385 -3.58 -18.24 27.58
CA PRO A 385 -4.46 -17.22 27.04
C PRO A 385 -5.77 -17.86 26.54
N GLU A 386 -6.87 -17.14 26.70
CA GLU A 386 -8.13 -17.49 26.05
C GLU A 386 -7.97 -17.44 24.52
N SER A 387 -8.80 -18.20 23.80
CA SER A 387 -8.66 -18.39 22.35
C SER A 387 -8.75 -17.06 21.59
N PHE A 388 -7.61 -16.55 21.14
CA PHE A 388 -7.53 -15.26 20.45
C PHE A 388 -8.23 -15.31 19.09
N ASP A 389 -9.28 -14.50 18.93
CA ASP A 389 -9.92 -14.28 17.64
C ASP A 389 -8.95 -13.53 16.72
N THR A 390 -8.36 -14.27 15.78
CA THR A 390 -7.38 -13.76 14.81
C THR A 390 -8.00 -12.82 13.77
N GLY A 391 -9.32 -12.63 13.74
CA GLY A 391 -9.96 -11.51 13.04
C GLY A 391 -9.66 -10.14 13.69
N ASN A 392 -9.28 -10.13 14.97
CA ASN A 392 -9.20 -8.92 15.78
C ASN A 392 -7.79 -8.35 15.99
N MET A 393 -6.80 -8.76 15.19
CA MET A 393 -5.64 -7.89 14.87
C MET A 393 -6.04 -6.75 13.92
N MET A 394 -7.08 -6.01 14.30
CA MET A 394 -7.03 -4.56 14.16
C MET A 394 -5.75 -4.08 14.85
N MET A 395 -5.08 -3.06 14.30
CA MET A 395 -4.37 -2.18 15.22
C MET A 395 -5.45 -1.56 16.11
N ASP A 396 -5.27 -1.54 17.43
CA ASP A 396 -6.30 -1.01 18.32
C ASP A 396 -6.74 0.40 17.84
N GLU A 397 -7.97 0.82 18.13
CA GLU A 397 -8.49 2.07 17.55
C GLU A 397 -7.60 3.29 17.87
N GLN A 398 -6.83 3.26 18.97
CA GLN A 398 -5.76 4.23 19.25
C GLN A 398 -4.51 4.03 18.39
N THR A 399 -4.02 2.81 18.16
CA THR A 399 -2.86 2.51 17.29
C THR A 399 -3.17 2.75 15.82
N GLU A 400 -4.39 2.47 15.36
CA GLU A 400 -4.86 2.88 14.03
C GLU A 400 -5.03 4.41 13.97
N ALA A 401 -5.52 5.06 15.04
CA ALA A 401 -5.45 6.52 15.18
C ALA A 401 -4.02 7.08 15.39
N LEU A 402 -2.99 6.29 15.72
CA LEU A 402 -1.61 6.78 15.81
C LEU A 402 -0.89 6.75 14.46
N LEU A 403 -1.26 5.82 13.57
CA LEU A 403 -0.74 5.73 12.21
C LEU A 403 -1.61 6.49 11.17
N PHE A 404 -2.91 6.64 11.40
CA PHE A 404 -3.80 7.43 10.53
C PHE A 404 -4.24 8.78 11.15
N GLY A 405 -4.45 8.89 12.47
CA GLY A 405 -4.52 10.18 13.17
C GLY A 405 -3.15 10.88 13.28
N PHE A 406 -2.09 10.26 12.74
CA PHE A 406 -0.92 10.97 12.23
C PHE A 406 -1.31 12.20 11.38
N LEU A 407 -2.44 12.13 10.65
CA LEU A 407 -2.98 13.20 9.80
C LEU A 407 -4.05 14.06 10.51
N GLY A 408 -4.60 13.65 11.67
CA GLY A 408 -5.80 14.26 12.24
C GLY A 408 -5.95 14.10 13.76
N ASP A 409 -5.34 15.02 14.50
CA ASP A 409 -5.66 15.30 15.90
C ASP A 409 -5.64 16.82 16.11
N GLY A 410 -6.84 17.42 16.00
CA GLY A 410 -7.14 18.77 16.48
C GLY A 410 -8.41 18.65 17.30
N ASN A 411 -8.31 18.92 18.60
CA ASN A 411 -9.34 18.69 19.64
C ASN A 411 -10.80 18.83 19.15
N PHE A 412 -11.67 17.89 19.51
CA PHE A 412 -12.96 18.21 20.13
C PHE A 412 -13.53 17.05 20.95
N LEU A 413 -13.66 17.30 22.27
CA LEU A 413 -14.57 16.71 23.28
C LEU A 413 -14.82 15.20 23.24
#